data_AF-A0A1M6X880-F1
#
_entry.id   AF-A0A1M6X880-F1
#
_cell.length_a   1.000
_cell.length_b   1.000
_cell.length_c   1.000
_cell.angle_alpha   90.00
_cell.angle_beta   90.00
_cell.angle_gamma   90.00
#
_symmetry.space_group_name_H-M   'P 1'
#
loop_
_entity.id
_entity.type
_entity.pdbx_description
1 polymer ?
#
loop_
_entity_poly.entity_id
_entity_poly.type
_entity_poly.pdbx_seq_one_letter_code
_entity_poly.pdbx_strand_id
1 'polypeptide(L)'
;MIRKNFYLGFLGFLGFFAGRYFMTGDITSLAYLGFFSFFGFFFLGKIQGDQADERYQEDRKTALAFIGHLALFLLAAIWIIGLFMSNLEVTFILVVIAYVVLILAYAVKLYWLEER
;
A
#
# COMPACT_ATOMS: atom_id res chain seq x y z
N MET A 1 19.49 -1.09 14.72
CA MET A 1 18.56 -1.88 15.55
C MET A 1 17.25 -2.04 14.78
N ILE A 2 16.89 -3.25 14.35
CA ILE A 2 15.65 -3.49 13.57
C ILE A 2 14.44 -3.27 14.51
N ARG A 3 13.54 -2.34 14.15
CA ARG A 3 12.34 -2.05 14.94
C ARG A 3 11.37 -3.24 14.93
N LYS A 4 10.62 -3.45 16.03
CA LYS A 4 9.57 -4.49 16.13
C LYS A 4 8.59 -4.47 14.94
N ASN A 5 8.32 -3.29 14.38
CA ASN A 5 7.40 -3.12 13.26
C ASN A 5 7.91 -3.74 11.95
N PHE A 6 9.21 -4.05 11.81
CA PHE A 6 9.76 -4.71 10.64
C PHE A 6 9.16 -6.10 10.42
N TYR A 7 8.94 -6.86 11.49
CA TYR A 7 8.41 -8.23 11.42
C TYR A 7 6.96 -8.27 10.91
N LEU A 8 6.21 -7.16 11.02
CA LEU A 8 4.88 -7.05 10.42
C LEU A 8 4.93 -7.18 8.89
N GLY A 9 6.08 -6.91 8.26
CA GLY A 9 6.27 -7.09 6.82
C GLY A 9 6.05 -8.52 6.34
N PHE A 10 6.30 -9.52 7.19
CA PHE A 10 6.04 -10.91 6.86
C PHE A 10 4.55 -11.24 6.71
N LEU A 11 3.65 -10.44 7.27
CA LEU A 11 2.21 -10.60 7.00
C LEU A 11 1.87 -10.35 5.53
N GLY A 12 2.75 -9.69 4.76
CA GLY A 12 2.56 -9.53 3.32
C GLY A 12 2.52 -10.85 2.54
N PHE A 13 3.15 -11.91 3.04
CA PHE A 13 3.07 -13.24 2.41
C PHE A 13 1.66 -13.83 2.45
N LEU A 14 0.77 -13.37 3.34
CA LEU A 14 -0.65 -13.75 3.29
C LEU A 14 -1.33 -13.30 1.99
N GLY A 15 -0.76 -12.35 1.25
CA GLY A 15 -1.28 -11.94 -0.04
C GLY A 15 -1.29 -13.03 -1.11
N PHE A 16 -0.44 -14.04 -0.99
CA PHE A 16 -0.44 -15.18 -1.91
C PHE A 16 -1.69 -16.06 -1.79
N PHE A 17 -2.47 -15.96 -0.70
CA PHE A 17 -3.77 -16.64 -0.60
C PHE A 17 -4.80 -16.12 -1.63
N ALA A 18 -4.55 -14.97 -2.27
CA ALA A 18 -5.37 -14.50 -3.38
C ALA A 18 -5.40 -15.46 -4.56
N GLY A 19 -4.37 -16.31 -4.72
CA GLY A 19 -4.34 -17.36 -5.73
C GLY A 19 -5.49 -18.37 -5.63
N ARG A 20 -6.15 -18.48 -4.45
CA ARG A 20 -7.36 -19.30 -4.27
C ARG A 20 -8.48 -18.92 -5.24
N TYR A 21 -8.55 -17.66 -5.68
CA TYR A 21 -9.51 -17.20 -6.67
C TYR A 21 -9.47 -18.06 -7.95
N PHE A 22 -8.29 -18.47 -8.41
CA PHE A 22 -8.17 -19.30 -9.62
C PHE A 22 -8.67 -20.73 -9.44
N MET A 23 -8.82 -21.20 -8.19
CA MET A 23 -9.33 -22.53 -7.88
C MET A 23 -10.82 -22.52 -7.55
N THR A 24 -11.30 -21.46 -6.87
CA THR A 24 -12.66 -21.40 -6.33
C THR A 24 -13.59 -20.46 -7.09
N GLY A 25 -13.06 -19.52 -7.87
CA GLY A 25 -13.82 -18.42 -8.46
C GLY A 25 -14.36 -17.41 -7.43
N ASP A 26 -14.02 -17.56 -6.15
CA ASP A 26 -14.54 -16.71 -5.08
C ASP A 26 -13.79 -15.38 -5.02
N ILE A 27 -14.51 -14.31 -5.37
CA ILE A 27 -14.03 -12.92 -5.38
C ILE A 27 -13.44 -12.51 -4.03
N THR A 28 -13.97 -13.03 -2.91
CA THR A 28 -13.46 -12.68 -1.58
C THR A 28 -12.00 -13.11 -1.38
N SER A 29 -11.54 -14.11 -2.14
CA SER A 29 -10.12 -14.50 -2.15
C SER A 29 -9.22 -13.36 -2.63
N LEU A 30 -9.69 -12.49 -3.53
CA LEU A 30 -8.90 -11.35 -4.01
C LEU A 30 -8.62 -10.32 -2.92
N ALA A 31 -9.41 -10.30 -1.83
CA ALA A 31 -9.16 -9.43 -0.68
C ALA A 31 -7.78 -9.69 -0.06
N TYR A 32 -7.26 -10.91 -0.18
CA TYR A 32 -5.93 -11.25 0.33
C TYR A 32 -4.83 -10.41 -0.34
N LEU A 33 -4.99 -9.93 -1.57
CA LEU A 33 -4.01 -9.03 -2.21
C LEU A 33 -3.70 -7.79 -1.36
N GLY A 34 -4.67 -7.32 -0.57
CA GLY A 34 -4.48 -6.22 0.38
C GLY A 34 -3.33 -6.45 1.37
N PHE A 35 -3.05 -7.71 1.75
CA PHE A 35 -1.93 -8.03 2.63
C PHE A 35 -0.58 -7.62 2.04
N PHE A 36 -0.40 -7.55 0.72
CA PHE A 36 0.86 -7.08 0.14
C PHE A 36 1.25 -5.66 0.57
N SER A 37 0.30 -4.84 1.02
CA SER A 37 0.58 -3.54 1.65
C SER A 37 1.52 -3.65 2.86
N PHE A 38 1.50 -4.77 3.58
CA PHE A 38 2.36 -4.99 4.74
C PHE A 38 3.84 -5.03 4.37
N PHE A 39 4.22 -5.33 3.11
CA PHE A 39 5.62 -5.22 2.70
C PHE A 39 6.19 -3.80 2.88
N GLY A 40 5.34 -2.78 2.99
CA GLY A 40 5.74 -1.41 3.37
C GLY A 40 6.47 -1.35 4.72
N PHE A 41 6.17 -2.25 5.66
CA PHE A 41 6.85 -2.30 6.95
C PHE A 41 8.34 -2.66 6.84
N PHE A 42 8.77 -3.34 5.77
CA PHE A 42 10.19 -3.58 5.54
C PHE A 42 10.96 -2.29 5.21
N PHE A 43 10.32 -1.33 4.54
CA PHE A 43 10.92 -0.01 4.27
C PHE A 43 10.88 0.85 5.54
N LEU A 44 9.72 0.93 6.20
CA LEU A 44 9.57 1.72 7.43
C LEU A 44 10.46 1.21 8.57
N GLY A 45 10.69 -0.10 8.65
CA GLY A 45 11.55 -0.71 9.66
C GLY A 45 13.06 -0.44 9.44
N LYS A 46 13.46 0.01 8.25
CA LYS A 46 14.85 0.39 7.92
C LYS A 46 15.18 1.84 8.26
N ILE A 47 14.18 2.72 8.41
CA ILE A 47 14.40 4.12 8.78
C ILE A 47 15.03 4.17 10.18
N GLN A 48 16.27 4.68 10.26
CA GLN A 48 17.01 4.83 11.50
C GLN A 48 16.99 6.32 11.89
N GLY A 49 16.13 6.67 12.84
CA GLY A 49 15.98 8.05 13.31
C GLY A 49 14.99 8.15 14.48
N ASP A 50 15.08 9.23 15.25
CA ASP A 50 14.07 9.57 16.23
C ASP A 50 12.83 10.11 15.49
N GLN A 51 11.66 9.54 15.77
CA GLN A 51 10.41 10.02 15.16
C GLN A 51 9.99 11.38 15.71
N ALA A 52 10.61 11.83 16.80
CA ALA A 52 10.43 13.17 17.35
C ALA A 52 11.24 14.25 16.61
N ASP A 53 12.13 13.88 15.68
CA ASP A 53 12.89 14.84 14.88
C ASP A 53 11.97 15.69 13.98
N GLU A 54 12.22 17.00 13.94
CA GLU A 54 11.51 17.95 13.10
C GLU A 54 11.64 17.56 11.61
N ARG A 55 12.84 17.11 11.21
CA ARG A 55 13.11 16.66 9.85
C ARG A 55 12.21 15.50 9.44
N TYR A 56 12.10 14.49 10.32
CA TYR A 56 11.23 13.33 10.07
C TYR A 56 9.76 13.74 9.89
N GLN A 57 9.31 14.75 10.65
CA GLN A 57 7.94 15.26 10.52
C GLN A 57 7.71 15.99 9.19
N GLU A 58 8.70 16.74 8.69
CA GLU A 58 8.64 17.37 7.36
C GLU A 58 8.64 16.35 6.22
N ASP A 59 9.51 15.34 6.30
CA ASP A 59 9.59 14.26 5.31
C ASP A 59 8.30 13.43 5.28
N ARG A 60 7.72 13.16 6.46
CA ARG A 60 6.41 12.53 6.57
C ARG A 60 5.30 13.37 5.96
N LYS A 61 5.25 14.69 6.20
CA LYS A 61 4.27 15.58 5.57
C LYS A 61 4.40 15.56 4.05
N THR A 62 5.64 15.59 3.54
CA THR A 62 5.94 15.54 2.12
C THR A 62 5.50 14.22 1.49
N ALA A 63 5.79 13.10 2.17
CA ALA A 63 5.32 11.78 1.74
C ALA A 63 3.78 11.71 1.74
N LEU A 64 3.10 12.17 2.79
CA LEU A 64 1.64 12.19 2.86
C LEU A 64 1.01 13.07 1.77
N ALA A 65 1.58 14.24 1.49
CA ALA A 65 1.10 15.11 0.42
C ALA A 65 1.22 14.43 -0.95
N PHE A 66 2.35 13.77 -1.24
CA PHE A 66 2.53 12.99 -2.46
C PHE A 66 1.46 11.88 -2.59
N ILE A 67 1.19 11.16 -1.49
CA ILE A 67 0.20 10.10 -1.46
C ILE A 67 -1.23 10.63 -1.60
N GLY A 68 -1.53 11.81 -1.07
CA GLY A 68 -2.81 12.47 -1.27
C GLY A 68 -3.09 12.73 -2.75
N HIS A 69 -2.12 13.26 -3.49
CA HIS A 69 -2.24 13.47 -4.94
C HIS A 69 -2.39 12.15 -5.70
N LEU A 70 -1.58 11.14 -5.33
CA LEU A 70 -1.66 9.81 -5.94
C LEU A 70 -3.03 9.15 -5.69
N ALA A 71 -3.60 9.30 -4.48
CA ALA A 71 -4.91 8.77 -4.12
C ALA A 71 -6.02 9.40 -4.96
N LEU A 72 -6.00 10.72 -5.14
CA LEU A 72 -6.96 11.40 -6.01
C LEU A 72 -6.89 10.88 -7.45
N PHE A 73 -5.68 10.71 -7.98
CA PHE A 73 -5.50 10.18 -9.34
C PHE A 73 -6.02 8.74 -9.47
N LEU A 74 -5.68 7.86 -8.52
CA LEU A 74 -6.14 6.46 -8.52
C LEU A 74 -7.65 6.36 -8.37
N LEU A 75 -8.27 7.13 -7.47
CA LEU A 75 -9.72 7.15 -7.30
C LEU A 75 -10.43 7.68 -8.53
N ALA A 76 -9.91 8.73 -9.17
CA ALA A 76 -10.45 9.23 -10.44
C ALA A 76 -10.35 8.16 -11.55
N ALA A 77 -9.23 7.44 -11.63
CA ALA A 77 -9.07 6.35 -12.59
C ALA A 77 -10.07 5.21 -12.35
N ILE A 78 -10.24 4.77 -11.10
CA ILE A 78 -11.23 3.75 -10.72
C ILE A 78 -12.64 4.21 -11.10
N TRP A 79 -12.99 5.46 -10.80
CA TRP A 79 -14.29 6.02 -11.11
C TRP A 79 -14.55 6.02 -12.62
N ILE A 80 -13.60 6.50 -13.43
CA ILE A 80 -13.71 6.53 -14.89
C ILE A 80 -13.85 5.10 -15.45
N ILE A 81 -13.04 4.15 -14.99
CA ILE A 81 -13.13 2.75 -15.44
C ILE A 81 -14.50 2.16 -15.07
N GLY A 82 -15.01 2.45 -13.86
CA GLY A 82 -16.32 2.00 -13.40
C GLY A 82 -17.50 2.54 -14.24
N LEU A 83 -17.35 3.68 -14.91
CA LEU A 83 -18.36 4.20 -15.86
C LEU A 83 -18.47 3.33 -17.12
N PHE A 84 -17.37 2.73 -17.56
CA PHE A 84 -17.32 1.90 -18.78
C PHE A 84 -17.45 0.40 -18.48
N MET A 85 -17.06 -0.04 -17.28
CA MET A 85 -17.06 -1.43 -16.87
C MET A 85 -17.89 -1.61 -15.61
N SER A 86 -19.14 -2.06 -15.75
CA SER A 86 -20.02 -2.37 -14.62
C SER A 86 -19.78 -3.77 -14.03
N ASN A 87 -18.51 -4.18 -13.91
CA ASN A 87 -18.13 -5.46 -13.32
C ASN A 87 -17.62 -5.23 -11.88
N LEU A 88 -18.29 -5.87 -10.92
CA LEU A 88 -17.96 -5.78 -9.50
C LEU A 88 -16.57 -6.34 -9.19
N GLU A 89 -16.16 -7.45 -9.83
CA GLU A 89 -14.85 -8.07 -9.62
C GLU A 89 -13.72 -7.14 -10.05
N VAL A 90 -13.87 -6.52 -11.22
CA VAL A 90 -12.89 -5.56 -11.75
C VAL A 90 -12.77 -4.36 -10.81
N THR A 91 -13.89 -3.77 -10.42
CA THR A 91 -13.89 -2.63 -9.48
C THR A 91 -13.25 -3.00 -8.15
N PHE A 92 -13.58 -4.19 -7.61
CA PHE A 92 -13.01 -4.68 -6.35
C PHE A 92 -11.49 -4.84 -6.44
N ILE A 93 -10.98 -5.48 -7.50
CA ILE A 93 -9.55 -5.64 -7.72
C ILE A 93 -8.85 -4.28 -7.82
N LEU A 94 -9.42 -3.33 -8.57
CA LEU A 94 -8.83 -2.00 -8.72
C LEU A 94 -8.73 -1.26 -7.39
N VAL A 95 -9.76 -1.36 -6.53
CA VAL A 95 -9.74 -0.77 -5.19
C VAL A 95 -8.65 -1.40 -4.32
N VAL A 96 -8.53 -2.74 -4.34
CA VAL A 96 -7.50 -3.44 -3.57
C VAL A 96 -6.09 -3.09 -4.07
N ILE A 97 -5.88 -3.02 -5.38
CA ILE A 97 -4.61 -2.59 -5.97
C ILE A 97 -4.28 -1.16 -5.55
N ALA A 98 -5.23 -0.23 -5.65
CA ALA A 98 -5.01 1.16 -5.25
C ALA A 98 -4.63 1.26 -3.77
N TYR A 99 -5.30 0.51 -2.90
CA TYR A 99 -4.96 0.41 -1.48
C TYR A 99 -3.51 -0.05 -1.26
N VAL A 100 -3.10 -1.14 -1.91
CA VAL A 100 -1.73 -1.66 -1.82
C VAL A 100 -0.71 -0.64 -2.32
N VAL A 101 -0.96 -0.06 -3.49
CA VAL A 101 -0.07 0.93 -4.11
C VAL A 101 0.11 2.15 -3.21
N LEU A 102 -0.94 2.69 -2.61
CA LEU A 102 -0.86 3.86 -1.74
C LEU A 102 0.00 3.61 -0.50
N ILE A 103 -0.17 2.46 0.15
CA ILE A 103 0.61 2.13 1.36
C ILE A 103 2.08 1.88 1.01
N LEU A 104 2.35 1.13 -0.06
CA LEU A 104 3.73 0.86 -0.49
C LEU A 104 4.43 2.13 -0.97
N ALA A 105 3.74 2.96 -1.76
CA ALA A 105 4.27 4.23 -2.21
C ALA A 105 4.60 5.16 -1.03
N TYR A 106 3.75 5.19 0.02
CA TYR A 106 4.03 5.95 1.23
C TYR A 106 5.32 5.47 1.89
N ALA A 107 5.41 4.16 2.15
CA ALA A 107 6.53 3.55 2.85
C ALA A 107 7.85 3.76 2.10
N VAL A 108 7.85 3.57 0.77
CA VAL A 108 9.02 3.78 -0.10
C VAL A 108 9.39 5.26 -0.17
N LYS A 109 8.40 6.15 -0.34
CA LYS A 109 8.66 7.60 -0.45
C LYS A 109 9.26 8.15 0.82
N LEU A 110 8.72 7.78 1.99
CA LEU A 110 9.24 8.20 3.27
C LEU A 110 10.66 7.66 3.50
N TYR A 111 10.88 6.37 3.22
CA TYR A 111 12.22 5.77 3.32
C TYR A 111 13.25 6.51 2.45
N TRP A 112 12.87 6.90 1.23
CA TRP A 112 13.76 7.63 0.34
C TRP A 112 14.06 9.06 0.78
N LEU A 113 13.13 9.73 1.48
CA LEU A 113 13.36 11.07 2.01
C LEU A 113 14.30 11.05 3.23
N GLU A 114 14.17 10.02 4.07
CA GLU A 114 15.01 9.83 5.26
C GLU A 114 16.47 9.44 4.93
N GLU A 115 16.69 8.73 3.82
CA GLU A 115 18.06 8.34 3.41
C GLU A 115 18.83 9.49 2.73
N ARG A 116 18.19 10.64 2.45
CA ARG A 116 18.84 11.81 1.83
C ARG A 116 19.66 12.64 2.82
#